data_AF-A0A7V9HNJ8-F1
#
_entry.id   AF-A0A7V9HNJ8-F1
#
_cell.length_a   1.000
_cell.length_b   1.000
_cell.length_c   1.000
_cell.angle_alpha   90.00
_cell.angle_beta   90.00
_cell.angle_gamma   90.00
#
_symmetry.space_group_name_H-M   'P 1'
#
loop_
_entity.id
_entity.type
_entity.pdbx_description
1 polymer ?
#
loop_
_entity_poly.entity_id
_entity_poly.type
_entity_poly.pdbx_seq_one_letter_code
_entity_poly.pdbx_strand_id
1 'polypeptide(L)' 'MGIEIARWLVALGSVAAAVGLTLVGMATSTLQPMDDLIQLSVILMIGGLAAFVVGMLAHRRLQDTDPSADY' A
#
# COMPACT_ATOMS: atom_id res chain seq x y z
N MET A 1 19.54 -3.82 5.13
CA MET A 1 18.44 -3.58 6.09
C MET A 1 17.45 -2.51 5.63
N GLY A 2 17.83 -1.23 5.42
CA GLY A 2 16.86 -0.20 5.00
C GLY A 2 16.17 -0.49 3.64
N ILE A 3 16.92 -1.02 2.68
CA ILE A 3 16.43 -1.39 1.34
C ILE A 3 15.44 -2.55 1.40
N GLU A 4 15.69 -3.61 2.19
CA GLU A 4 14.71 -4.69 2.37
C GLU A 4 13.39 -4.17 2.92
N ILE A 5 13.43 -3.33 3.96
CA ILE A 5 12.23 -2.78 4.58
C ILE A 5 11.42 -1.97 3.57
N ALA A 6 12.09 -1.14 2.76
CA ALA A 6 11.43 -0.39 1.69
C ALA A 6 10.79 -1.32 0.64
N ARG A 7 11.49 -2.39 0.23
CA ARG A 7 10.95 -3.41 -0.68
C ARG A 7 9.70 -4.09 -0.13
N TRP A 8 9.71 -4.47 1.14
CA TRP A 8 8.55 -5.06 1.82
C TRP A 8 7.39 -4.08 1.92
N LEU A 9 7.65 -2.81 2.21
CA LEU A 9 6.63 -1.74 2.23
C LEU A 9 5.95 -1.55 0.87
N VAL A 10 6.72 -1.59 -0.23
CA VAL A 10 6.17 -1.52 -1.59
C VAL A 10 5.29 -2.75 -1.89
N ALA A 11 5.79 -3.95 -1.59
CA ALA A 11 5.05 -5.19 -1.84
C ALA A 11 3.73 -5.21 -1.03
N LEU A 12 3.80 -5.01 0.29
CA LEU A 12 2.63 -5.03 1.17
C LEU A 12 1.68 -3.87 0.91
N GLY A 13 2.20 -2.67 0.63
CA GLY A 13 1.38 -1.50 0.32
C GLY A 13 0.55 -1.69 -0.95
N SER A 14 1.15 -2.24 -2.02
CA SER A 14 0.42 -2.50 -3.28
C SER A 14 -0.71 -3.53 -3.09
N VAL A 15 -0.45 -4.59 -2.33
CA VAL A 15 -1.44 -5.64 -2.04
C VAL A 15 -2.56 -5.09 -1.16
N ALA A 16 -2.23 -4.35 -0.11
CA ALA A 16 -3.22 -3.73 0.77
C ALA A 16 -4.11 -2.73 0.02
N ALA A 17 -3.53 -1.93 -0.88
CA ALA A 17 -4.28 -0.99 -1.72
C ALA A 17 -5.25 -1.74 -2.68
N ALA A 18 -4.79 -2.82 -3.32
CA ALA A 18 -5.63 -3.62 -4.22
C ALA A 18 -6.78 -4.32 -3.49
N VAL A 19 -6.51 -4.87 -2.29
CA VAL A 19 -7.54 -5.48 -1.43
C VAL A 19 -8.54 -4.42 -0.97
N GLY A 20 -8.08 -3.27 -0.49
CA GLY A 20 -8.95 -2.16 -0.09
C GLY A 20 -9.85 -1.68 -1.23
N LEU A 21 -9.31 -1.52 -2.45
CA LEU A 21 -10.06 -1.13 -3.63
C LEU A 21 -11.13 -2.16 -4.00
N THR A 22 -10.80 -3.45 -3.91
CA THR A 22 -11.75 -4.55 -4.17
C THR A 22 -12.88 -4.56 -3.14
N LEU A 23 -12.55 -4.37 -1.85
CA LEU A 23 -13.53 -4.31 -0.77
C LEU A 23 -14.44 -3.08 -0.88
N VAL A 24 -13.92 -1.91 -1.26
CA VAL A 24 -14.73 -0.72 -1.54
C VAL A 24 -15.73 -1.01 -2.68
N GLY A 25 -15.28 -1.65 -3.76
CA GLY A 25 -16.15 -2.04 -4.88
C GLY A 25 -17.27 -3.01 -4.46
N MET A 26 -16.95 -3.95 -3.58
CA MET A 26 -17.93 -4.91 -3.04
C MET A 26 -18.91 -4.23 -2.08
N ALA A 27 -18.43 -3.39 -1.16
CA ALA A 27 -19.24 -2.67 -0.19
C ALA A 27 -20.20 -1.66 -0.85
N THR A 28 -19.79 -1.06 -1.97
CA THR A 28 -20.66 -0.16 -2.76
C THR A 28 -21.68 -0.91 -3.63
N SER A 29 -21.43 -2.19 -3.93
CA SER A 29 -22.35 -3.02 -4.72
C SER A 29 -23.46 -3.67 -3.89
N THR A 30 -23.33 -3.74 -2.57
CA THR A 30 -24.35 -4.32 -1.69
C THR A 30 -25.42 -3.29 -1.28
N LEU A 31 -26.70 -3.70 -1.38
CA LEU A 31 -27.91 -2.91 -1.04
C LEU A 31 -28.02 -2.48 0.44
N GLN A 32 -27.11 -2.91 1.31
CA GLN A 32 -27.00 -2.48 2.69
C GLN A 32 -25.54 -2.07 2.95
N PRO A 33 -25.21 -0.77 2.90
CA PRO A 33 -23.91 -0.30 3.31
C PRO A 33 -23.74 -0.61 4.80
N MET A 34 -22.88 -1.58 5.12
CA MET A 34 -22.37 -1.75 6.48
C MET A 34 -21.29 -0.70 6.67
N ASP A 35 -21.61 0.38 7.38
CA ASP A 35 -20.73 1.54 7.58
C ASP A 35 -19.32 1.13 8.08
N ASP A 36 -19.24 0.13 8.97
CA ASP A 36 -17.97 -0.43 9.46
C ASP A 36 -17.13 -1.05 8.34
N LEU A 37 -17.76 -1.76 7.40
CA LEU A 37 -17.05 -2.40 6.29
C LEU A 37 -16.53 -1.34 5.32
N ILE A 38 -17.30 -0.29 5.06
CA ILE A 38 -16.88 0.83 4.20
C ILE A 38 -15.70 1.56 4.83
N GLN A 39 -15.78 1.87 6.13
CA GLN A 39 -14.72 2.58 6.83
C GLN A 39 -13.42 1.77 6.86
N LEU A 40 -13.50 0.46 7.14
CA LEU A 40 -12.35 -0.44 7.07
C LEU A 40 -11.75 -0.50 5.67
N SER A 41 -12.59 -0.60 4.64
CA SER A 41 -12.16 -0.67 3.24
C SER A 41 -11.41 0.60 2.81
N VAL A 42 -11.92 1.76 3.19
CA VAL A 42 -11.31 3.06 2.90
C VAL A 42 -9.98 3.22 3.65
N ILE A 43 -9.91 2.81 4.92
CA ILE A 43 -8.66 2.82 5.68
C ILE A 43 -7.62 1.90 5.04
N LEU A 44 -8.01 0.69 4.61
CA LEU A 44 -7.11 -0.24 3.94
C LEU A 44 -6.62 0.31 2.60
N MET A 45 -7.52 0.92 1.82
CA MET A 45 -7.20 1.49 0.51
C MET A 45 -6.24 2.68 0.64
N ILE A 46 -6.59 3.67 1.47
CA ILE A 46 -5.78 4.88 1.65
C ILE A 46 -4.49 4.56 2.40
N GLY A 47 -4.56 3.73 3.44
CA GLY A 47 -3.40 3.28 4.22
C GLY A 47 -2.42 2.46 3.39
N GLY A 48 -2.93 1.52 2.59
CA GLY A 48 -2.12 0.73 1.66
C GLY A 48 -1.45 1.60 0.58
N LEU A 49 -2.19 2.56 0.02
CA LEU A 49 -1.66 3.50 -0.97
C LEU A 49 -0.57 4.39 -0.36
N ALA A 50 -0.78 4.92 0.85
CA ALA A 50 0.21 5.73 1.54
C ALA A 50 1.48 4.92 1.84
N ALA A 51 1.34 3.68 2.34
CA ALA A 51 2.46 2.78 2.58
C ALA A 51 3.24 2.46 1.29
N PHE A 52 2.53 2.23 0.18
CA PHE A 52 3.15 2.01 -1.13
C PHE A 52 3.96 3.22 -1.61
N VAL A 53 3.39 4.42 -1.54
CA VAL A 53 4.05 5.66 -1.96
C VAL A 53 5.29 5.92 -1.10
N VAL A 54 5.17 5.80 0.23
CA VAL A 54 6.30 5.97 1.15
C VAL A 54 7.39 4.93 0.90
N GLY A 55 7.01 3.66 0.70
CA GLY A 55 7.93 2.58 0.36
C GLY A 55 8.68 2.86 -0.95
N MET A 56 7.98 3.33 -1.99
CA MET A 56 8.59 3.64 -3.28
C MET A 56 9.58 4.80 -3.18
N LEU A 57 9.20 5.88 -2.48
CA LEU A 57 10.07 7.02 -2.22
C LEU A 57 11.31 6.62 -1.40
N ALA A 58 11.12 5.84 -0.34
CA ALA A 58 12.23 5.33 0.46
C ALA A 58 13.15 4.41 -0.36
N HIS A 59 12.59 3.54 -1.20
CA HIS A 59 13.37 2.64 -2.03
C HIS A 59 14.25 3.41 -3.03
N ARG A 60 13.67 4.40 -3.73
CA ARG A 60 14.42 5.29 -4.63
C ARG A 60 15.53 6.05 -3.91
N ARG A 61 15.23 6.65 -2.76
CA ARG A 61 16.21 7.43 -1.99
C ARG A 61 17.36 6.58 -1.48
N LEU A 62 17.07 5.35 -1.05
CA LEU A 62 18.10 4.41 -0.58
C LEU A 62 18.97 3.89 -1.72
N GLN A 63 18.40 3.68 -2.92
CA GLN A 63 19.18 3.36 -4.12
C GLN A 63 20.10 4.52 -4.53
N ASP A 64 19.60 5.77 -4.53
CA ASP A 64 20.41 6.94 -4.88
C ASP A 64 21.55 7.20 -3.89
N THR A 65 21.40 6.75 -2.63
CA THR A 65 22.41 6.95 -1.57
C THR A 65 23.48 5.86 -1.57
N ASP A 66 23.21 4.68 -2.14
CA ASP A 66 24.16 3.56 -2.22
C ASP A 66 24.26 3.00 -3.66
N PRO A 67 25.09 3.62 -4.52
CA PRO A 67 25.27 3.22 -5.92
C PRO A 67 26.02 1.89 -6.10
N SER A 68 26.41 1.19 -5.02
CA SER A 68 27.07 -0.11 -5.08
C SER A 68 26.09 -1.29 -5.20
N ALA A 69 24.78 -1.06 -5.04
CA ALA A 69 23.76 -2.08 -5.16
C ALA A 69 23.47 -2.54 -6.61
N ASP A 70 24.13 -1.93 -7.60
CA ASP A 70 23.99 -2.21 -9.03
C ASP A 70 25.02 -3.23 -9.58
N TYR A 71 25.92 -3.78 -8.74
CA TYR A 71 26.92 -4.79 -9.13
C TYR A 71 26.65 -6.19 -8.56
#